data_AF-A0AAJ1QHK3-F1
#
_entry.id   AF-A0AAJ1QHK3-F1
#
_cell.length_a   1.000
_cell.length_b   1.000
_cell.length_c   1.000
_cell.angle_alpha   90.00
_cell.angle_beta   90.00
_cell.angle_gamma   90.00
#
_symmetry.space_group_name_H-M   'P 1'
#
loop_
_entity.id
_entity.type
_entity.pdbx_description
1 polymer ?
#
loop_
_entity_poly.entity_id
_entity_poly.type
_entity_poly.pdbx_seq_one_letter_code
_entity_poly.pdbx_strand_id
1 'polypeptide(L)'
;MSQINQLFFQDIVDFLTENFELNAENKNQLDLIAKTYYNYIIHLDKLLDHEISINENLLSSNPLFNLTNHYELCIRTLLKLFGENSPIFESKTKYSKIYFDALIKEKLWDFDSHVLSKEQFEQLAVEKHIPVFFVVDGINILQSDYPSEDIKLMLSSIFKGIQMYDDMTDIGEDLQAQQFTYIISNTIQYLKNDEDYYPNNQLYTHKAFFAVEELCNPQFSYMLDQFSAAKKIAMKYNLTKMINWIDIINSQIKDWKNQVEEIRNA
;
A
#
# COMPACT_ATOMS: atom_id res chain seq x y z
N MET A 1 5.61 -1.47 7.15
CA MET A 1 5.11 -0.26 6.42
C MET A 1 6.14 0.85 6.46
N SER A 2 6.79 1.08 5.32
CA SER A 2 7.89 2.04 5.18
C SER A 2 7.47 3.51 5.39
N GLN A 3 8.42 4.36 5.81
CA GLN A 3 8.22 5.81 5.99
C GLN A 3 7.71 6.50 4.71
N ILE A 4 8.06 5.96 3.54
CA ILE A 4 7.67 6.47 2.22
C ILE A 4 6.18 6.30 1.96
N ASN A 5 5.60 5.16 2.35
CA ASN A 5 4.17 4.90 2.18
C ASN A 5 3.34 5.79 3.08
N GLN A 6 3.78 5.94 4.34
CA GLN A 6 3.11 6.82 5.28
C GLN A 6 3.07 8.27 4.77
N LEU A 7 4.16 8.76 4.18
CA LEU A 7 4.22 10.09 3.59
C LEU A 7 3.32 10.21 2.35
N PHE A 8 3.28 9.20 1.48
CA PHE A 8 2.41 9.21 0.29
C PHE A 8 0.93 9.38 0.66
N PHE A 9 0.44 8.59 1.61
CA PHE A 9 -0.98 8.64 2.01
C PHE A 9 -1.32 9.89 2.84
N GLN A 10 -0.35 10.47 3.55
CA GLN A 10 -0.55 11.74 4.26
C GLN A 10 -0.78 12.91 3.31
N ASP A 11 -0.15 12.92 2.13
CA ASP A 11 -0.22 14.02 1.17
C ASP A 11 -1.08 13.69 -0.05
N ILE A 12 -1.90 12.63 0.02
CA ILE A 12 -2.62 12.10 -1.14
C ILE A 12 -3.55 13.13 -1.78
N VAL A 13 -4.30 13.90 -0.99
CA VAL A 13 -5.20 14.93 -1.53
C VAL A 13 -4.41 16.03 -2.20
N ASP A 14 -3.24 16.39 -1.67
CA ASP A 14 -2.37 17.39 -2.26
C ASP A 14 -1.79 16.94 -3.60
N PHE A 15 -1.39 15.68 -3.73
CA PHE A 15 -0.95 15.10 -5.00
C PHE A 15 -2.09 15.05 -6.03
N LEU A 16 -3.29 14.69 -5.60
CA LEU A 16 -4.41 14.44 -6.48
C LEU A 16 -5.13 15.70 -6.96
N THR A 17 -4.91 16.84 -6.30
CA THR A 17 -5.67 18.09 -6.54
C THR A 17 -4.81 19.25 -7.03
N GLU A 18 -3.53 19.01 -7.34
CA GLU A 18 -2.55 20.08 -7.64
C GLU A 18 -2.99 21.04 -8.75
N ASN A 19 -3.56 20.53 -9.84
CA ASN A 19 -4.03 21.33 -10.99
C ASN A 19 -5.55 21.36 -11.12
N PHE A 20 -6.25 21.06 -10.03
CA PHE A 20 -7.70 20.91 -10.02
C PHE A 20 -8.28 21.99 -9.12
N GLU A 21 -9.25 22.75 -9.64
CA GLU A 21 -9.83 23.91 -8.98
C GLU A 21 -10.85 23.50 -7.92
N LEU A 22 -10.37 22.95 -6.81
CA LEU A 22 -11.17 22.78 -5.60
C LEU A 22 -11.07 24.02 -4.72
N ASN A 23 -12.21 24.47 -4.19
CA ASN A 23 -12.17 25.52 -3.17
C ASN A 23 -11.39 25.01 -1.93
N ALA A 24 -10.72 25.92 -1.24
CA ALA A 24 -9.80 25.57 -0.15
C ALA A 24 -10.49 24.81 1.01
N GLU A 25 -11.73 25.15 1.34
CA GLU A 25 -12.48 24.48 2.41
C GLU A 25 -12.79 23.03 2.05
N ASN A 26 -13.27 22.77 0.84
CA ASN A 26 -13.53 21.43 0.33
C ASN A 26 -12.25 20.60 0.28
N LYS A 27 -11.15 21.20 -0.16
CA LYS A 27 -9.84 20.54 -0.18
C LYS A 27 -9.38 20.15 1.24
N ASN A 28 -9.51 21.06 2.20
CA ASN A 28 -9.17 20.79 3.61
C ASN A 28 -10.05 19.69 4.22
N GLN A 29 -11.34 19.67 3.89
CA GLN A 29 -12.24 18.61 4.35
C GLN A 29 -11.91 17.26 3.71
N LEU A 30 -11.60 17.22 2.41
CA LEU A 30 -11.10 16.00 1.75
C LEU A 30 -9.80 15.49 2.37
N ASP A 31 -8.86 16.39 2.65
CA ASP A 31 -7.59 16.06 3.30
C ASP A 31 -7.83 15.44 4.69
N LEU A 32 -8.72 16.04 5.49
CA LEU A 32 -9.10 15.50 6.78
C LEU A 32 -9.76 14.12 6.65
N ILE A 33 -10.64 13.93 5.66
CA ILE A 33 -11.28 12.63 5.36
C ILE A 33 -10.23 11.57 5.03
N ALA A 34 -9.29 11.88 4.12
CA ALA A 34 -8.24 10.97 3.70
C ALA A 34 -7.35 10.56 4.89
N LYS A 35 -6.86 11.55 5.66
CA LYS A 35 -5.99 11.31 6.82
C LYS A 35 -6.67 10.51 7.92
N THR A 36 -7.91 10.85 8.25
CA THR A 36 -8.65 10.15 9.31
C THR A 36 -9.03 8.73 8.90
N TYR A 37 -9.43 8.51 7.64
CA TYR A 37 -9.69 7.16 7.15
C TYR A 37 -8.41 6.32 7.08
N TYR A 38 -7.31 6.89 6.60
CA TYR A 38 -6.02 6.19 6.54
C TYR A 38 -5.51 5.78 7.92
N ASN A 39 -5.58 6.68 8.92
CA ASN A 39 -5.23 6.35 10.30
C ASN A 39 -6.15 5.25 10.89
N TYR A 40 -7.44 5.28 10.56
CA TYR A 40 -8.36 4.19 10.92
C TYR A 40 -7.89 2.84 10.35
N ILE A 41 -7.53 2.82 9.07
CA ILE A 41 -7.04 1.61 8.39
C ILE A 41 -5.74 1.10 9.01
N ILE A 42 -4.74 1.96 9.23
CA ILE A 42 -3.48 1.57 9.89
C ILE A 42 -3.74 0.93 11.25
N HIS A 43 -4.55 1.55 12.09
CA HIS A 43 -4.82 1.01 13.43
C HIS A 43 -5.55 -0.33 13.38
N LEU A 44 -6.40 -0.53 12.36
CA LEU A 44 -7.13 -1.77 12.18
C LEU A 44 -6.21 -2.89 11.70
N ASP A 45 -5.32 -2.60 10.76
CA ASP A 45 -4.31 -3.54 10.25
C ASP A 45 -3.44 -4.07 11.39
N LYS A 46 -2.86 -3.16 12.19
CA LYS A 46 -2.08 -3.49 13.38
C LYS A 46 -2.82 -4.36 14.40
N LEU A 47 -4.14 -4.17 14.51
CA LEU A 47 -4.97 -4.98 15.39
C LEU A 47 -5.16 -6.40 14.86
N LEU A 48 -5.38 -6.53 13.54
CA LEU A 48 -5.57 -7.82 12.87
C LEU A 48 -4.26 -8.62 12.76
N ASP A 49 -3.13 -7.93 12.68
CA ASP A 49 -1.79 -8.53 12.59
C ASP A 49 -1.18 -8.85 13.96
N HIS A 50 -1.93 -8.64 15.05
CA HIS A 50 -1.48 -8.87 16.42
C HIS A 50 -0.22 -8.06 16.82
N GLU A 51 0.04 -6.94 16.15
CA GLU A 51 1.18 -6.05 16.46
C GLU A 51 0.97 -5.23 17.74
N ILE A 52 -0.27 -5.18 18.26
CA ILE A 52 -0.60 -4.43 19.47
C ILE A 52 -0.31 -5.30 20.71
N SER A 53 0.85 -5.07 21.33
CA SER A 53 1.21 -5.68 22.61
C SER A 53 0.36 -5.11 23.76
N ILE A 54 -0.51 -5.94 24.35
CA ILE A 54 -1.40 -5.54 25.46
C ILE A 54 -0.60 -5.29 26.74
N ASN A 55 -0.45 -4.01 27.12
CA ASN A 55 0.22 -3.59 28.36
C ASN A 55 -0.37 -2.28 28.92
N GLU A 56 0.04 -1.89 30.14
CA GLU A 56 -0.50 -0.71 30.85
C GLU A 56 -0.30 0.62 30.10
N ASN A 57 0.72 0.75 29.25
CA ASN A 57 0.96 1.97 28.46
C ASN A 57 -0.13 2.21 27.40
N LEU A 58 -0.93 1.20 27.05
CA LEU A 58 -2.05 1.37 26.12
C LEU A 58 -3.20 2.17 26.73
N LEU A 59 -3.29 2.33 28.05
CA LEU A 59 -4.37 3.13 28.66
C LEU A 59 -4.24 4.63 28.32
N SER A 60 -3.03 5.14 28.05
CA SER A 60 -2.78 6.52 27.64
C SER A 60 -2.79 6.74 26.12
N SER A 61 -2.61 5.67 25.35
CA SER A 61 -2.47 5.69 23.88
C SER A 61 -3.42 4.69 23.21
N ASN A 62 -4.63 4.53 23.77
CA ASN A 62 -5.54 3.43 23.46
C ASN A 62 -5.83 3.31 21.95
N PRO A 63 -5.27 2.29 21.26
CA PRO A 63 -5.36 2.18 19.81
C PRO A 63 -6.79 1.87 19.37
N LEU A 64 -7.60 1.19 20.19
CA LEU A 64 -9.00 0.92 19.90
C LEU A 64 -9.82 2.21 19.93
N PHE A 65 -9.59 3.06 20.93
CA PHE A 65 -10.24 4.38 20.99
C PHE A 65 -9.83 5.26 19.80
N ASN A 66 -8.54 5.29 19.46
CA ASN A 66 -8.03 6.06 18.32
C ASN A 66 -8.65 5.58 17.00
N LEU A 67 -8.71 4.26 16.80
CA LEU A 67 -9.37 3.63 15.65
C LEU A 67 -10.83 4.09 15.52
N THR A 68 -11.62 3.99 16.59
CA THR A 68 -13.03 4.39 16.55
C THR A 68 -13.20 5.89 16.34
N ASN A 69 -12.38 6.70 17.00
CA ASN A 69 -12.44 8.16 16.91
C ASN A 69 -12.08 8.67 15.50
N HIS A 70 -11.05 8.09 14.87
CA HIS A 70 -10.67 8.42 13.50
C HIS A 70 -11.77 8.06 12.50
N TYR A 71 -12.37 6.88 12.63
CA TYR A 71 -13.51 6.49 11.78
C TYR A 71 -14.71 7.43 11.95
N GLU A 72 -15.08 7.74 13.20
CA GLU A 72 -16.20 8.65 13.47
C GLU A 72 -15.96 10.05 12.90
N LEU A 73 -14.75 10.60 13.07
CA LEU A 73 -14.38 11.90 12.51
C LEU A 73 -14.41 11.90 10.98
N CYS A 74 -13.97 10.81 10.35
CA CYS A 74 -14.07 10.63 8.90
C CYS A 74 -15.53 10.71 8.43
N ILE A 75 -16.43 9.94 9.07
CA ILE A 75 -17.86 9.93 8.73
C ILE A 75 -18.52 11.30 8.93
N ARG A 76 -18.26 11.97 10.07
CA ARG A 76 -18.78 13.32 10.35
C ARG A 76 -18.32 14.32 9.30
N THR A 77 -17.06 14.25 8.87
CA THR A 77 -16.52 15.13 7.83
C THR A 77 -17.12 14.83 6.46
N LEU A 78 -17.30 13.56 6.09
CA LEU A 78 -17.99 13.15 4.86
C LEU A 78 -19.42 13.71 4.80
N LEU A 79 -20.17 13.58 5.91
CA LEU A 79 -21.53 14.10 6.02
C LEU A 79 -21.56 15.63 5.87
N LYS A 80 -20.61 16.34 6.50
CA LYS A 80 -20.51 17.80 6.40
C LYS A 80 -20.23 18.25 4.97
N LEU A 81 -19.34 17.55 4.25
CA LEU A 81 -18.91 17.94 2.91
C LEU A 81 -19.95 17.61 1.83
N PHE A 82 -20.52 16.41 1.89
CA PHE A 82 -21.32 15.87 0.79
C PHE A 82 -22.82 15.75 1.10
N GLY A 83 -23.22 15.77 2.37
CA GLY A 83 -24.58 15.51 2.81
C GLY A 83 -24.95 14.01 2.78
N GLU A 84 -25.98 13.63 3.54
CA GLU A 84 -26.38 12.23 3.80
C GLU A 84 -26.69 11.41 2.54
N ASN A 85 -27.27 12.03 1.52
CA ASN A 85 -27.74 11.35 0.31
C ASN A 85 -26.70 11.31 -0.82
N SER A 86 -25.43 11.61 -0.52
CA SER A 86 -24.37 11.64 -1.53
C SER A 86 -23.95 10.23 -1.96
N PRO A 87 -23.67 10.00 -3.26
CA PRO A 87 -23.14 8.73 -3.76
C PRO A 87 -21.76 8.38 -3.18
N ILE A 88 -21.08 9.30 -2.49
CA ILE A 88 -19.80 9.02 -1.83
C ILE A 88 -19.87 7.85 -0.84
N PHE A 89 -21.03 7.65 -0.19
CA PHE A 89 -21.22 6.56 0.77
C PHE A 89 -21.32 5.19 0.08
N GLU A 90 -21.81 5.14 -1.16
CA GLU A 90 -21.79 3.93 -1.98
C GLU A 90 -20.35 3.59 -2.39
N SER A 91 -19.58 4.59 -2.85
CA SER A 91 -18.15 4.42 -3.16
C SER A 91 -17.35 3.95 -1.96
N LYS A 92 -17.53 4.59 -0.80
CA LYS A 92 -16.89 4.16 0.45
C LYS A 92 -17.24 2.70 0.76
N THR A 93 -18.53 2.34 0.73
CA THR A 93 -18.98 0.98 1.05
C THR A 93 -18.38 -0.05 0.11
N LYS A 94 -18.37 0.24 -1.20
CA LYS A 94 -17.76 -0.60 -2.23
C LYS A 94 -16.29 -0.86 -1.94
N TYR A 95 -15.49 0.18 -1.76
CA TYR A 95 -14.03 0.02 -1.57
C TYR A 95 -13.67 -0.53 -0.19
N SER A 96 -14.44 -0.19 0.86
CA SER A 96 -14.28 -0.83 2.18
C SER A 96 -14.50 -2.34 2.09
N LYS A 97 -15.53 -2.80 1.37
CA LYS A 97 -15.78 -4.24 1.19
C LYS A 97 -14.60 -4.92 0.51
N ILE A 98 -14.10 -4.35 -0.60
CA ILE A 98 -12.97 -4.92 -1.34
C ILE A 98 -11.73 -5.01 -0.46
N TYR A 99 -11.43 -3.96 0.30
CA TYR A 99 -10.33 -3.94 1.27
C TYR A 99 -10.47 -5.06 2.32
N PHE A 100 -11.63 -5.20 2.95
CA PHE A 100 -11.83 -6.24 3.97
C PHE A 100 -11.80 -7.66 3.41
N ASP A 101 -12.36 -7.86 2.21
CA ASP A 101 -12.28 -9.15 1.53
C ASP A 101 -10.80 -9.52 1.24
N ALA A 102 -9.98 -8.54 0.85
CA ALA A 102 -8.54 -8.72 0.61
C ALA A 102 -7.78 -9.11 1.88
N LEU A 103 -8.03 -8.43 3.00
CA LEU A 103 -7.43 -8.81 4.28
C LEU A 103 -7.79 -10.25 4.68
N ILE A 104 -9.06 -10.64 4.53
CA ILE A 104 -9.49 -12.02 4.83
C ILE A 104 -8.79 -13.01 3.90
N LYS A 105 -8.75 -12.71 2.59
CA LYS A 105 -8.10 -13.56 1.58
C LYS A 105 -6.63 -13.80 1.91
N GLU A 106 -5.91 -12.77 2.34
CA GLU A 106 -4.51 -12.85 2.76
C GLU A 106 -4.34 -13.79 3.97
N LYS A 107 -5.23 -13.72 4.98
CA LYS A 107 -5.20 -14.60 6.16
C LYS A 107 -5.63 -16.04 5.90
N LEU A 108 -6.29 -16.31 4.78
CA LEU A 108 -6.69 -17.67 4.37
C LEU A 108 -5.59 -18.40 3.60
N TRP A 109 -4.50 -17.74 3.23
CA TRP A 109 -3.39 -18.39 2.55
C TRP A 109 -2.59 -19.27 3.50
N ASP A 110 -2.39 -20.51 3.08
CA ASP A 110 -1.53 -21.46 3.78
C ASP A 110 -0.08 -21.23 3.34
N PHE A 111 0.75 -20.84 4.31
CA PHE A 111 2.16 -20.53 4.16
C PHE A 111 2.96 -21.66 3.47
N ASP A 112 2.56 -22.91 3.69
CA ASP A 112 3.29 -24.08 3.20
C ASP A 112 2.80 -24.63 1.85
N SER A 113 1.64 -24.21 1.35
CA SER A 113 1.04 -24.83 0.16
C SER A 113 0.58 -23.86 -0.91
N HIS A 114 0.37 -22.58 -0.59
CA HIS A 114 0.00 -21.59 -1.59
C HIS A 114 1.25 -21.07 -2.33
N VAL A 115 1.08 -20.68 -3.59
CA VAL A 115 2.07 -19.92 -4.35
C VAL A 115 1.33 -18.74 -4.93
N LEU A 116 1.75 -17.51 -4.58
CA LEU A 116 1.13 -16.32 -5.12
C LEU A 116 1.57 -16.13 -6.56
N SER A 117 0.62 -16.20 -7.48
CA SER A 117 0.85 -15.73 -8.84
C SER A 117 1.03 -14.20 -8.84
N LYS A 118 1.73 -13.70 -9.86
CA LYS A 118 1.88 -12.26 -10.07
C LYS A 118 0.54 -11.53 -10.18
N GLU A 119 -0.46 -12.16 -10.79
CA GLU A 119 -1.81 -11.61 -10.92
C GLU A 119 -2.51 -11.46 -9.57
N GLN A 120 -2.39 -12.47 -8.70
CA GLN A 120 -2.94 -12.40 -7.34
C GLN A 120 -2.23 -11.33 -6.51
N PHE A 121 -0.91 -11.23 -6.63
CA PHE A 121 -0.13 -10.15 -6.00
C PHE A 121 -0.61 -8.77 -6.48
N GLU A 122 -0.68 -8.57 -7.79
CA GLU A 122 -1.10 -7.30 -8.38
C GLU A 122 -2.51 -6.89 -7.96
N GLN A 123 -3.42 -7.87 -7.87
CA GLN A 123 -4.76 -7.67 -7.36
C GLN A 123 -4.72 -7.26 -5.89
N LEU A 124 -4.06 -8.04 -5.04
CA LEU A 124 -3.99 -7.77 -3.60
C LEU A 124 -3.35 -6.41 -3.29
N ALA A 125 -2.27 -6.06 -3.99
CA ALA A 125 -1.58 -4.79 -3.85
C ALA A 125 -2.51 -3.60 -4.09
N VAL A 126 -3.41 -3.69 -5.09
CA VAL A 126 -4.42 -2.66 -5.32
C VAL A 126 -5.51 -2.73 -4.26
N GLU A 127 -6.02 -3.92 -3.93
CA GLU A 127 -7.14 -4.10 -2.98
C GLU A 127 -6.80 -3.62 -1.56
N LYS A 128 -5.57 -3.80 -1.07
CA LYS A 128 -5.12 -3.30 0.25
C LYS A 128 -5.06 -1.77 0.33
N HIS A 129 -4.93 -1.09 -0.80
CA HIS A 129 -4.86 0.38 -0.87
C HIS A 129 -6.10 1.02 -1.52
N ILE A 130 -7.07 0.19 -1.93
CA ILE A 130 -8.25 0.61 -2.66
C ILE A 130 -9.14 1.63 -1.93
N PRO A 131 -9.12 1.78 -0.58
CA PRO A 131 -9.92 2.84 0.04
C PRO A 131 -9.56 4.25 -0.45
N VAL A 132 -8.34 4.50 -0.94
CA VAL A 132 -8.01 5.82 -1.54
C VAL A 132 -8.92 6.15 -2.73
N PHE A 133 -9.51 5.16 -3.40
CA PHE A 133 -10.40 5.41 -4.54
C PHE A 133 -11.69 6.13 -4.14
N PHE A 134 -12.18 6.02 -2.90
CA PHE A 134 -13.33 6.84 -2.51
C PHE A 134 -12.95 8.33 -2.40
N VAL A 135 -11.69 8.66 -2.08
CA VAL A 135 -11.20 10.05 -2.09
C VAL A 135 -11.19 10.58 -3.53
N VAL A 136 -10.75 9.78 -4.49
CA VAL A 136 -10.82 10.09 -5.93
C VAL A 136 -12.26 10.34 -6.38
N ASP A 137 -13.20 9.46 -5.98
CA ASP A 137 -14.61 9.64 -6.28
C ASP A 137 -15.17 10.91 -5.63
N GLY A 138 -14.72 11.23 -4.41
CA GLY A 138 -15.07 12.48 -3.71
C GLY A 138 -14.60 13.73 -4.45
N ILE A 139 -13.38 13.73 -4.98
CA ILE A 139 -12.87 14.82 -5.82
C ILE A 139 -13.72 14.95 -7.09
N ASN A 140 -14.04 13.83 -7.74
CA ASN A 140 -14.87 13.82 -8.96
C ASN A 140 -16.30 14.31 -8.74
N ILE A 141 -16.87 14.09 -7.54
CA ILE A 141 -18.17 14.67 -7.17
C ILE A 141 -18.09 16.19 -7.04
N LEU A 142 -16.99 16.71 -6.51
CA LEU A 142 -16.77 18.16 -6.33
C LEU A 142 -16.30 18.86 -7.61
N GLN A 143 -15.69 18.10 -8.53
CA GLN A 143 -15.18 18.58 -9.80
C GLN A 143 -15.50 17.57 -10.91
N SER A 144 -16.55 17.86 -11.69
CA SER A 144 -17.14 16.91 -12.64
C SER A 144 -16.26 16.51 -13.83
N ASP A 145 -15.26 17.33 -14.17
CA ASP A 145 -14.30 17.04 -15.24
C ASP A 145 -13.04 16.33 -14.72
N TYR A 146 -13.02 15.92 -13.45
CA TYR A 146 -11.91 15.21 -12.87
C TYR A 146 -11.70 13.86 -13.57
N PRO A 147 -10.47 13.53 -14.01
CA PRO A 147 -10.17 12.32 -14.77
C PRO A 147 -10.06 11.09 -13.85
N SER A 148 -11.11 10.79 -13.09
CA SER A 148 -11.13 9.81 -12.01
C SER A 148 -10.62 8.42 -12.41
N GLU A 149 -10.98 7.92 -13.59
CA GLU A 149 -10.56 6.60 -14.05
C GLU A 149 -9.05 6.52 -14.36
N ASP A 150 -8.49 7.56 -15.00
CA ASP A 150 -7.05 7.62 -15.23
C ASP A 150 -6.28 7.78 -13.92
N ILE A 151 -6.81 8.56 -12.98
CA ILE A 151 -6.20 8.75 -11.66
C ILE A 151 -6.22 7.44 -10.87
N LYS A 152 -7.31 6.66 -10.91
CA LYS A 152 -7.36 5.33 -10.30
C LYS A 152 -6.34 4.39 -10.95
N LEU A 153 -6.17 4.43 -12.27
CA LEU A 153 -5.16 3.63 -12.97
C LEU A 153 -3.73 4.02 -12.57
N MET A 154 -3.46 5.32 -12.40
CA MET A 154 -2.20 5.84 -11.87
C MET A 154 -1.94 5.30 -10.46
N LEU A 155 -2.94 5.42 -9.58
CA LEU A 155 -2.85 4.93 -8.21
C LEU A 155 -2.68 3.42 -8.14
N SER A 156 -3.38 2.64 -8.95
CA SER A 156 -3.18 1.19 -9.04
C SER A 156 -1.74 0.83 -9.39
N SER A 157 -1.12 1.56 -10.30
CA SER A 157 0.29 1.36 -10.65
C SER A 157 1.20 1.72 -9.47
N ILE A 158 0.93 2.84 -8.77
CA ILE A 158 1.65 3.23 -7.56
C ILE A 158 1.54 2.16 -6.47
N PHE A 159 0.34 1.66 -6.18
CA PHE A 159 0.09 0.66 -5.13
C PHE A 159 0.82 -0.65 -5.40
N LYS A 160 0.87 -1.07 -6.66
CA LYS A 160 1.66 -2.24 -7.09
C LYS A 160 3.16 -2.05 -6.85
N GLY A 161 3.69 -0.87 -7.15
CA GLY A 161 5.10 -0.54 -6.90
C GLY A 161 5.41 -0.46 -5.41
N ILE A 162 4.54 0.21 -4.65
CA ILE A 162 4.63 0.34 -3.18
C ILE A 162 4.57 -1.02 -2.48
N GLN A 163 3.64 -1.90 -2.85
CA GLN A 163 3.53 -3.22 -2.21
C GLN A 163 4.78 -4.06 -2.46
N MET A 164 5.33 -4.04 -3.69
CA MET A 164 6.58 -4.75 -3.97
C MET A 164 7.75 -4.15 -3.19
N TYR A 165 7.78 -2.83 -3.05
CA TYR A 165 8.81 -2.15 -2.24
C TYR A 165 8.76 -2.63 -0.79
N ASP A 166 7.57 -2.61 -0.17
CA ASP A 166 7.39 -3.07 1.22
C ASP A 166 7.71 -4.57 1.36
N ASP A 167 7.21 -5.44 0.47
CA ASP A 167 7.52 -6.88 0.48
C ASP A 167 9.06 -7.14 0.40
N MET A 168 9.81 -6.30 -0.33
CA MET A 168 11.26 -6.42 -0.44
C MET A 168 12.00 -5.86 0.79
N THR A 169 11.53 -4.76 1.40
CA THR A 169 12.22 -4.15 2.55
C THR A 169 11.94 -4.89 3.85
N ASP A 170 10.73 -5.43 4.01
CA ASP A 170 10.25 -6.00 5.27
C ASP A 170 10.45 -7.53 5.31
N ILE A 171 11.11 -8.11 4.29
CA ILE A 171 11.26 -9.56 4.11
C ILE A 171 11.78 -10.32 5.34
N GLY A 172 12.71 -9.72 6.09
CA GLY A 172 13.26 -10.33 7.29
C GLY A 172 12.25 -10.41 8.43
N GLU A 173 11.44 -9.36 8.58
CA GLU A 173 10.36 -9.28 9.58
C GLU A 173 9.20 -10.21 9.17
N ASP A 174 8.82 -10.18 7.89
CA ASP A 174 7.76 -11.00 7.31
C ASP A 174 8.07 -12.50 7.43
N LEU A 175 9.31 -12.92 7.16
CA LEU A 175 9.74 -14.30 7.34
C LEU A 175 9.65 -14.74 8.81
N GLN A 176 10.00 -13.88 9.77
CA GLN A 176 9.91 -14.20 11.20
C GLN A 176 8.47 -14.28 11.68
N ALA A 177 7.62 -13.38 11.19
CA ALA A 177 6.20 -13.31 11.52
C ALA A 177 5.35 -14.31 10.70
N GLN A 178 5.96 -15.09 9.81
CA GLN A 178 5.27 -15.98 8.86
C GLN A 178 4.22 -15.23 8.02
N GLN A 179 4.48 -13.97 7.70
CA GLN A 179 3.66 -13.21 6.77
C GLN A 179 3.89 -13.69 5.34
N PHE A 180 2.79 -13.82 4.59
CA PHE A 180 2.81 -14.46 3.29
C PHE A 180 2.82 -13.45 2.15
N THR A 181 4.01 -12.98 1.81
CA THR A 181 4.22 -12.04 0.69
C THR A 181 4.48 -12.75 -0.63
N TYR A 182 4.36 -12.00 -1.74
CA TYR A 182 4.64 -12.56 -3.08
C TYR A 182 6.07 -13.09 -3.17
N ILE A 183 7.02 -12.35 -2.61
CA ILE A 183 8.45 -12.69 -2.63
C ILE A 183 8.71 -13.95 -1.82
N ILE A 184 8.18 -14.02 -0.60
CA ILE A 184 8.35 -15.18 0.29
C ILE A 184 7.74 -16.44 -0.35
N SER A 185 6.53 -16.35 -0.89
CA SER A 185 5.85 -17.51 -1.50
C SER A 185 6.63 -18.10 -2.69
N ASN A 186 7.16 -17.25 -3.58
CA ASN A 186 7.94 -17.69 -4.74
C ASN A 186 9.32 -18.21 -4.31
N THR A 187 9.92 -17.61 -3.27
CA THR A 187 11.18 -18.08 -2.68
C THR A 187 11.02 -19.47 -2.07
N ILE A 188 9.96 -19.71 -1.29
CA ILE A 188 9.66 -21.02 -0.71
C ILE A 188 9.46 -22.07 -1.81
N GLN A 189 8.75 -21.74 -2.88
CA GLN A 189 8.55 -22.67 -4.00
C GLN A 189 9.87 -23.02 -4.69
N TYR A 190 10.73 -22.02 -4.92
CA TYR A 190 12.06 -22.24 -5.50
C TYR A 190 12.88 -23.20 -4.63
N LEU A 191 12.94 -22.96 -3.32
CA LEU A 191 13.69 -23.78 -2.37
C LEU A 191 13.13 -25.22 -2.23
N LYS A 192 11.81 -25.40 -2.34
CA LYS A 192 11.18 -26.73 -2.31
C LYS A 192 11.57 -27.61 -3.50
N ASN A 193 11.95 -27.01 -4.63
CA ASN A 193 12.37 -27.74 -5.82
C ASN A 193 13.84 -28.20 -5.77
N ASP A 194 14.63 -27.75 -4.78
CA ASP A 194 16.09 -27.98 -4.70
C ASP A 194 16.49 -28.98 -3.58
N GLU A 195 15.58 -29.86 -3.15
CA GLU A 195 15.76 -30.87 -2.07
C GLU A 195 16.19 -30.33 -0.67
N ASP A 196 16.43 -29.03 -0.51
CA ASP A 196 17.06 -28.41 0.67
C ASP A 196 16.10 -27.59 1.58
N TYR A 197 14.80 -27.94 1.59
CA TYR A 197 13.78 -27.25 2.39
C TYR A 197 13.73 -27.71 3.86
N TYR A 198 14.34 -26.93 4.77
CA TYR A 198 14.33 -27.17 6.22
C TYR A 198 13.85 -25.94 7.01
N PRO A 199 12.52 -25.73 7.15
CA PRO A 199 11.94 -24.49 7.70
C PRO A 199 12.27 -24.21 9.17
N ASN A 200 12.76 -25.22 9.92
CA ASN A 200 13.09 -25.10 11.35
C ASN A 200 14.58 -24.87 11.64
N ASN A 201 15.42 -24.62 10.63
CA ASN A 201 16.86 -24.42 10.79
C ASN A 201 17.24 -22.93 10.62
N GLN A 202 18.04 -22.36 11.52
CA GLN A 202 18.59 -20.99 11.39
C GLN A 202 19.35 -20.75 10.06
N LEU A 203 19.81 -21.82 9.39
CA LEU A 203 20.41 -21.75 8.05
C LEU A 203 19.42 -21.40 6.93
N TYR A 204 18.11 -21.55 7.18
CA TYR A 204 17.03 -21.28 6.22
C TYR A 204 16.93 -19.77 5.90
N THR A 205 17.18 -18.91 6.88
CA THR A 205 17.15 -17.45 6.72
C THR A 205 18.23 -16.95 5.76
N HIS A 206 19.42 -17.56 5.76
CA HIS A 206 20.52 -17.19 4.86
C HIS A 206 20.27 -17.68 3.42
N LYS A 207 19.80 -18.92 3.22
CA LYS A 207 19.44 -19.42 1.88
C LYS A 207 18.20 -18.73 1.30
N ALA A 208 17.22 -18.36 2.13
CA ALA A 208 16.10 -17.52 1.70
C ALA A 208 16.59 -16.13 1.27
N PHE A 209 17.55 -15.53 1.98
CA PHE A 209 18.20 -14.28 1.56
C PHE A 209 18.89 -14.38 0.19
N PHE A 210 19.63 -15.47 -0.07
CA PHE A 210 20.29 -15.72 -1.36
C PHE A 210 19.30 -16.10 -2.49
N ALA A 211 18.22 -16.83 -2.19
CA ALA A 211 17.16 -17.12 -3.17
C ALA A 211 16.35 -15.86 -3.52
N VAL A 212 16.18 -14.96 -2.56
CA VAL A 212 15.64 -13.61 -2.78
C VAL A 212 16.58 -12.80 -3.67
N GLU A 213 17.89 -12.95 -3.53
CA GLU A 213 18.90 -12.30 -4.39
C GLU A 213 18.76 -12.67 -5.89
N GLU A 214 18.46 -13.93 -6.21
CA GLU A 214 18.15 -14.34 -7.60
C GLU A 214 16.78 -13.82 -8.09
N LEU A 215 15.84 -13.60 -7.18
CA LEU A 215 14.47 -13.13 -7.47
C LEU A 215 14.30 -11.61 -7.42
N CYS A 216 15.25 -10.85 -6.85
CA CYS A 216 15.19 -9.40 -6.61
C CYS A 216 15.27 -8.56 -7.88
N ASN A 217 16.12 -8.94 -8.83
CA ASN A 217 16.34 -8.15 -10.06
C ASN A 217 15.06 -7.96 -10.89
N PRO A 218 14.25 -9.00 -11.14
CA PRO A 218 12.92 -8.84 -11.73
C PRO A 218 12.00 -7.91 -10.94
N GLN A 219 12.09 -7.89 -9.60
CA GLN A 219 11.24 -7.06 -8.74
C GLN A 219 11.63 -5.57 -8.81
N PHE A 220 12.94 -5.26 -8.84
CA PHE A 220 13.41 -3.90 -9.07
C PHE A 220 12.91 -3.35 -10.41
N SER A 221 13.05 -4.12 -11.49
CA SER A 221 12.52 -3.75 -12.80
C SER A 221 11.00 -3.57 -12.76
N TYR A 222 10.28 -4.48 -12.11
CA TYR A 222 8.84 -4.39 -11.95
C TYR A 222 8.42 -3.10 -11.23
N MET A 223 9.02 -2.74 -10.10
CA MET A 223 8.71 -1.50 -9.38
C MET A 223 8.92 -0.28 -10.28
N LEU A 224 10.08 -0.19 -10.95
CA LEU A 224 10.39 0.90 -11.85
C LEU A 224 9.37 1.00 -13.00
N ASP A 225 8.92 -0.13 -13.55
CA ASP A 225 7.91 -0.16 -14.60
C ASP A 225 6.55 0.36 -14.11
N GLN A 226 6.12 -0.05 -12.90
CA GLN A 226 4.87 0.43 -12.30
C GLN A 226 4.91 1.94 -12.02
N PHE A 227 5.98 2.43 -11.40
CA PHE A 227 6.16 3.86 -11.16
C PHE A 227 6.29 4.65 -12.46
N SER A 228 6.92 4.09 -13.50
CA SER A 228 6.99 4.71 -14.83
C SER A 228 5.61 4.79 -15.50
N ALA A 229 4.76 3.78 -15.33
CA ALA A 229 3.38 3.79 -15.81
C ALA A 229 2.55 4.89 -15.11
N ALA A 230 2.66 4.98 -13.78
CA ALA A 230 2.04 6.06 -13.01
C ALA A 230 2.52 7.45 -13.45
N LYS A 231 3.83 7.61 -13.67
CA LYS A 231 4.45 8.88 -14.07
C LYS A 231 3.88 9.40 -15.40
N LYS A 232 3.62 8.51 -16.36
CA LYS A 232 3.02 8.89 -17.66
C LYS A 232 1.65 9.54 -17.48
N ILE A 233 0.83 9.01 -16.57
CA ILE A 233 -0.49 9.57 -16.26
C ILE A 233 -0.34 10.89 -15.47
N ALA A 234 0.56 10.94 -14.49
CA ALA A 234 0.84 12.16 -13.74
C ALA A 234 1.29 13.32 -14.67
N MET A 235 2.15 13.02 -15.66
CA MET A 235 2.57 13.96 -16.70
C MET A 235 1.40 14.43 -17.57
N LYS A 236 0.50 13.53 -17.97
CA LYS A 236 -0.70 13.88 -18.76
C LYS A 236 -1.55 14.95 -18.07
N TYR A 237 -1.61 14.93 -16.74
CA TYR A 237 -2.40 15.87 -15.92
C TYR A 237 -1.55 16.92 -15.19
N ASN A 238 -0.26 17.06 -15.57
CA ASN A 238 0.70 18.02 -15.02
C ASN A 238 0.89 17.94 -13.49
N LEU A 239 0.63 16.79 -12.85
CA LEU A 239 0.73 16.59 -11.40
C LEU A 239 2.20 16.61 -10.95
N THR A 240 2.80 17.79 -10.88
CA THR A 240 4.23 18.02 -10.70
C THR A 240 4.73 17.48 -9.37
N LYS A 241 3.97 17.62 -8.28
CA LYS A 241 4.29 17.02 -6.98
C LYS A 241 4.35 15.49 -7.07
N MET A 242 3.39 14.86 -7.75
CA MET A 242 3.35 13.42 -7.95
C MET A 242 4.54 12.95 -8.82
N ILE A 243 4.83 13.67 -9.90
CA ILE A 243 5.98 13.41 -10.78
C ILE A 243 7.29 13.44 -9.97
N ASN A 244 7.48 14.46 -9.13
CA ASN A 244 8.67 14.62 -8.31
C ASN A 244 8.79 13.50 -7.26
N TRP A 245 7.68 13.15 -6.60
CA TRP A 245 7.67 12.04 -5.64
C TRP A 245 8.05 10.71 -6.33
N ILE A 246 7.51 10.45 -7.53
CA ILE A 246 7.87 9.27 -8.34
C ILE A 246 9.35 9.29 -8.74
N ASP A 247 9.92 10.46 -9.05
CA ASP A 247 11.34 10.55 -9.40
C ASP A 247 12.27 10.26 -8.21
N ILE A 248 11.89 10.73 -7.01
CA ILE A 248 12.63 10.46 -5.78
C ILE A 248 12.63 8.95 -5.49
N ILE A 249 11.45 8.30 -5.50
CA ILE A 249 11.37 6.86 -5.19
C ILE A 249 12.09 6.01 -6.24
N ASN A 250 11.99 6.37 -7.53
CA ASN A 250 12.74 5.68 -8.59
C ASN A 250 14.26 5.82 -8.42
N SER A 251 14.75 6.96 -7.93
CA SER A 251 16.18 7.12 -7.62
C SER A 251 16.59 6.19 -6.49
N GLN A 252 15.82 6.14 -5.40
CA GLN A 252 16.08 5.26 -4.26
C GLN A 252 16.10 3.78 -4.67
N ILE A 253 15.15 3.35 -5.50
CA ILE A 253 15.08 1.98 -6.02
C ILE A 253 16.32 1.64 -6.85
N LYS A 254 16.81 2.56 -7.68
CA LYS A 254 18.02 2.36 -8.48
C LYS A 254 19.27 2.30 -7.60
N ASP A 255 19.38 3.18 -6.62
CA ASP A 255 20.50 3.20 -5.68
C ASP A 255 20.53 1.90 -4.86
N TRP A 256 19.37 1.43 -4.40
CA TRP A 256 19.25 0.14 -3.72
C TRP A 256 19.67 -1.02 -4.62
N LYS A 257 19.19 -1.05 -5.86
CA LYS A 257 19.59 -2.06 -6.84
C LYS A 257 21.12 -2.08 -7.03
N ASN A 258 21.75 -0.91 -7.19
CA ASN A 258 23.20 -0.81 -7.37
C ASN A 258 23.96 -1.33 -6.14
N GLN A 259 23.50 -1.02 -4.92
CA GLN A 259 24.12 -1.53 -3.69
C GLN A 259 24.05 -3.06 -3.62
N VAL A 260 22.92 -3.66 -4.01
CA VAL A 260 22.80 -5.13 -4.10
C VAL A 260 23.77 -5.70 -5.14
N GLU A 261 23.90 -5.06 -6.31
CA GLU A 261 24.85 -5.48 -7.35
C GLU A 261 26.32 -5.34 -6.92
N GLU A 262 26.67 -4.31 -6.15
CA GLU A 262 28.02 -4.12 -5.61
C GLU A 262 28.37 -5.22 -4.59
N ILE A 263 27.46 -5.52 -3.66
CA ILE A 263 27.64 -6.60 -2.68
C ILE A 263 27.84 -7.95 -3.39
N ARG A 264 27.10 -8.20 -4.48
CA ARG A 264 27.20 -9.44 -5.26
C ARG A 264 28.56 -9.63 -5.94
N ASN A 265 29.22 -8.54 -6.34
CA ASN A 265 30.47 -8.58 -7.11
C ASN A 265 31.73 -8.43 -6.24
N ALA A 266 31.58 -8.25 -4.92
CA ALA A 266 32.66 -8.10 -3.94
C ALA A 266 33.17 -9.45 -3.42
#